data_AF-A0A1B6J1E6-F1
#
_entry.id   AF-A0A1B6J1E6-F1
#
_cell.length_a   1.000
_cell.length_b   1.000
_cell.length_c   1.000
_cell.angle_alpha   90.00
_cell.angle_beta   90.00
_cell.angle_gamma   90.00
#
_symmetry.space_group_name_H-M   'P 1'
#
loop_
_entity.id
_entity.type
_entity.pdbx_description
1 polymer ?
#
loop_
_entity_poly.entity_id
_entity_poly.type
_entity_poly.pdbx_seq_one_letter_code
_entity_poly.pdbx_strand_id
1 'polypeptide(L)'
;MSIVPITEEQRKQLIEDISYDDAQMQSKIQQVKEWMKKQPHLPQLPDEMSEKIIFTILLGTKMSTERTKYKLDTFYAMRHQFPEIFLNIDPTLKDVRDSVDKM
;
A
#
# COMPACT_ATOMS: atom_id res chain seq x y z
N MET A 1 16.52 7.66 9.71
CA MET A 1 16.83 6.28 10.12
C MET A 1 16.75 5.40 8.88
N SER A 2 17.85 4.78 8.47
CA SER A 2 17.87 3.87 7.31
C SER A 2 17.34 2.51 7.77
N ILE A 3 16.33 1.99 7.08
CA ILE A 3 15.87 0.62 7.31
C ILE A 3 16.98 -0.31 6.83
N VAL A 4 17.36 -1.29 7.65
CA VAL A 4 18.39 -2.27 7.29
C VAL A 4 17.91 -3.06 6.08
N PRO A 5 18.73 -3.25 5.02
CA PRO A 5 18.35 -4.05 3.87
C PRO A 5 18.11 -5.52 4.27
N ILE A 6 17.25 -6.20 3.52
CA ILE A 6 16.91 -7.60 3.78
C ILE A 6 18.14 -8.51 3.62
N THR A 7 18.22 -9.56 4.42
CA THR A 7 19.26 -10.60 4.28
C THR A 7 18.94 -11.55 3.13
N GLU A 8 19.95 -12.30 2.65
CA GLU A 8 19.77 -13.31 1.60
C GLU A 8 18.75 -14.40 1.99
N GLU A 9 18.69 -14.75 3.28
CA GLU A 9 17.72 -15.71 3.82
C GLU A 9 16.28 -15.16 3.71
N GLN A 10 16.08 -13.91 4.11
CA GLN A 10 14.79 -13.23 3.98
C GLN A 10 14.38 -13.09 2.50
N ARG A 11 15.34 -12.85 1.60
CA ARG A 11 15.09 -12.80 0.15
C ARG A 11 14.62 -14.14 -0.39
N LYS A 12 15.23 -15.26 0.03
CA LYS A 12 14.80 -16.61 -0.35
C LYS A 12 13.38 -16.91 0.12
N GLN A 13 13.08 -16.62 1.38
CA GLN A 13 11.72 -16.79 1.94
C GLN A 13 10.69 -15.96 1.17
N LEU A 14 11.02 -14.71 0.82
CA LEU A 14 10.15 -13.85 0.02
C LEU A 14 9.87 -14.45 -1.37
N ILE A 15 10.89 -14.99 -2.04
CA ILE A 15 10.73 -15.63 -3.35
C ILE A 15 9.83 -16.87 -3.23
N GLU A 16 9.99 -17.67 -2.17
CA GLU A 16 9.17 -18.86 -1.92
C GLU A 16 7.70 -18.49 -1.61
N ASP A 17 7.49 -17.54 -0.71
CA ASP A 17 6.15 -17.21 -0.17
C ASP A 17 5.26 -16.43 -1.15
N ILE A 18 5.86 -15.54 -1.95
CA ILE A 18 5.11 -14.63 -2.83
C ILE A 18 5.58 -14.64 -4.28
N SER A 19 6.48 -15.55 -4.66
CA SER A 19 7.05 -15.62 -6.02
C SER A 19 7.61 -14.27 -6.48
N TYR A 20 8.29 -13.58 -5.57
CA TYR A 20 8.84 -12.26 -5.83
C TYR A 20 9.91 -12.31 -6.93
N ASP A 21 9.72 -11.48 -7.96
CA ASP A 21 10.69 -11.26 -9.03
C ASP A 21 10.74 -9.77 -9.36
N ASP A 22 11.96 -9.21 -9.43
CA ASP A 22 12.18 -7.77 -9.61
C ASP A 22 11.66 -7.29 -10.98
N ALA A 23 11.81 -8.08 -12.05
CA ALA A 23 11.32 -7.72 -13.37
C ALA A 23 9.77 -7.78 -13.44
N GLN A 24 9.18 -8.82 -12.86
CA GLN A 24 7.72 -8.94 -12.74
C GLN A 24 7.13 -7.82 -11.89
N MET A 25 7.81 -7.42 -10.81
CA MET A 25 7.40 -6.32 -9.95
C MET A 25 7.32 -5.01 -10.73
N GLN A 26 8.38 -4.64 -11.46
CA GLN A 26 8.38 -3.43 -12.28
C GLN A 26 7.27 -3.44 -13.34
N SER A 27 7.07 -4.58 -14.00
CA SER A 27 5.97 -4.74 -14.97
C SER A 27 4.59 -4.53 -14.33
N LYS A 28 4.35 -5.11 -13.14
CA LYS A 28 3.09 -4.95 -12.41
C LYS A 28 2.88 -3.53 -11.91
N ILE A 29 3.94 -2.87 -11.43
CA ILE A 29 3.88 -1.47 -11.02
C ILE A 29 3.40 -0.60 -12.19
N GLN A 30 4.00 -0.78 -13.36
CA GLN A 30 3.64 -0.02 -14.56
C GLN A 30 2.17 -0.27 -14.96
N GLN A 31 1.71 -1.52 -14.96
CA GLN A 31 0.32 -1.87 -15.25
C GLN A 31 -0.67 -1.18 -14.30
N VAL A 32 -0.39 -1.19 -12.99
CA VAL A 32 -1.25 -0.56 -11.99
C VAL A 32 -1.20 0.96 -12.12
N LYS A 33 -0.03 1.54 -12.37
CA LYS A 33 0.16 2.99 -12.58
C LYS A 33 -0.64 3.49 -13.79
N GLU A 34 -0.59 2.77 -14.90
CA GLU A 34 -1.39 3.07 -16.10
C GLU A 34 -2.89 2.92 -15.84
N TRP A 35 -3.30 1.92 -15.06
CA TRP A 35 -4.69 1.78 -14.64
C TRP A 35 -5.15 2.95 -13.75
N MET A 36 -4.34 3.36 -12.77
CA MET A 36 -4.64 4.49 -11.89
C MET A 36 -4.85 5.79 -12.67
N LYS A 37 -4.02 6.06 -13.69
CA LYS A 37 -4.16 7.24 -14.57
C LYS A 37 -5.50 7.30 -15.31
N LYS A 38 -6.17 6.15 -15.50
CA LYS A 38 -7.48 6.07 -16.17
C LYS A 38 -8.65 6.27 -15.19
N GLN A 39 -8.40 6.26 -13.88
CA GLN A 39 -9.44 6.41 -12.86
C GLN A 39 -9.54 7.88 -12.42
N PRO A 40 -10.64 8.59 -12.71
CA PRO A 40 -10.76 10.02 -12.39
C PRO A 40 -10.93 10.32 -10.90
N HIS A 41 -11.40 9.35 -10.11
CA HIS A 41 -11.61 9.49 -8.67
C HIS A 41 -10.36 9.19 -7.83
N LEU A 42 -9.31 8.62 -8.44
CA LEU A 42 -8.04 8.39 -7.76
C LEU A 42 -7.16 9.65 -7.81
N PRO A 43 -6.36 9.91 -6.77
CA PRO A 43 -5.49 11.08 -6.75
C PRO A 43 -4.37 10.95 -7.78
N GLN A 44 -4.09 12.07 -8.45
CA GLN A 44 -2.92 12.20 -9.32
C GLN A 44 -1.70 12.52 -8.45
N LEU A 45 -0.93 11.48 -8.11
CA LEU A 45 0.27 11.59 -7.29
C LEU A 45 1.52 11.73 -8.17
N PRO A 46 2.61 12.33 -7.64
CA PRO A 46 3.91 12.27 -8.27
C PRO A 46 4.33 10.82 -8.53
N ASP A 47 5.00 10.58 -9.66
CA ASP A 47 5.37 9.24 -10.11
C ASP A 47 6.13 8.44 -9.04
N GLU A 48 7.13 9.04 -8.38
CA GLU A 48 7.91 8.39 -7.31
C GLU A 48 7.04 7.94 -6.12
N MET A 49 6.04 8.74 -5.76
CA MET A 49 5.12 8.42 -4.66
C MET A 49 4.16 7.30 -5.08
N SER A 50 3.64 7.36 -6.30
CA SER A 50 2.75 6.33 -6.84
C SER A 50 3.44 4.97 -6.90
N GLU A 51 4.69 4.91 -7.35
CA GLU A 51 5.46 3.67 -7.45
C GLU A 51 5.71 3.04 -6.08
N LYS A 52 6.10 3.84 -5.08
CA LYS A 52 6.28 3.36 -3.71
C LYS A 52 4.99 2.77 -3.13
N ILE A 53 3.85 3.44 -3.30
CA ILE A 53 2.56 2.97 -2.79
C ILE A 53 2.15 1.67 -3.50
N ILE A 54 2.25 1.63 -4.83
CA ILE A 54 1.90 0.46 -5.64
C ILE A 54 2.79 -0.73 -5.26
N PHE A 55 4.10 -0.52 -5.12
CA PHE A 55 5.05 -1.55 -4.70
C PHE A 55 4.66 -2.15 -3.34
N THR A 56 4.39 -1.32 -2.33
CA THR A 56 3.99 -1.79 -1.00
C THR A 56 2.68 -2.58 -1.04
N ILE A 57 1.69 -2.14 -1.82
CA ILE A 57 0.40 -2.83 -1.94
C ILE A 57 0.54 -4.15 -2.72
N LEU A 58 1.38 -4.21 -3.76
CA LEU A 58 1.68 -5.44 -4.49
C LEU A 58 2.32 -6.49 -3.58
N LEU A 59 3.30 -6.10 -2.76
CA LEU A 59 3.89 -6.98 -1.75
C LEU A 59 2.81 -7.51 -0.79
N GLY A 60 1.97 -6.62 -0.26
CA GLY A 60 0.90 -6.98 0.67
C GLY A 60 -0.26 -7.77 0.06
N THR A 61 -0.29 -7.95 -1.26
CA THR A 61 -1.34 -8.70 -1.99
C THR A 61 -0.78 -9.91 -2.73
N LYS A 62 0.43 -10.35 -2.39
CA LYS A 62 1.13 -11.47 -3.03
C LYS A 62 1.21 -11.31 -4.55
N MET A 63 1.57 -10.11 -5.01
CA MET A 63 1.72 -9.77 -6.43
C MET A 63 0.42 -9.86 -7.26
N SER A 64 -0.76 -9.92 -6.61
CA SER A 64 -2.04 -9.96 -7.31
C SER A 64 -2.48 -8.56 -7.76
N THR A 65 -2.47 -8.34 -9.08
CA THR A 65 -2.83 -7.06 -9.68
C THR A 65 -4.28 -6.67 -9.36
N GLU A 66 -5.23 -7.61 -9.43
CA GLU A 66 -6.65 -7.32 -9.15
C GLU A 66 -6.88 -6.96 -7.68
N ARG A 67 -6.26 -7.70 -6.75
CA ARG A 67 -6.34 -7.36 -5.32
C ARG A 67 -5.66 -6.03 -5.02
N THR A 68 -4.58 -5.70 -5.74
CA THR A 68 -3.90 -4.40 -5.65
C THR A 68 -4.81 -3.26 -6.07
N LYS A 69 -5.47 -3.37 -7.23
CA LYS A 69 -6.43 -2.36 -7.72
C LYS A 69 -7.56 -2.14 -6.72
N TYR A 70 -8.18 -3.22 -6.23
CA TYR A 70 -9.24 -3.13 -5.22
C TYR A 70 -8.75 -2.46 -3.94
N LYS A 71 -7.58 -2.86 -3.43
CA LYS A 71 -7.01 -2.29 -2.19
C LYS A 71 -6.65 -0.82 -2.35
N LEU A 72 -6.11 -0.41 -3.50
CA LEU A 72 -5.86 1.00 -3.83
C LEU A 72 -7.15 1.81 -3.83
N ASP A 73 -8.18 1.31 -4.49
CA ASP A 73 -9.48 1.97 -4.60
C ASP A 73 -10.10 2.17 -3.22
N THR A 74 -10.17 1.11 -2.42
CA THR A 74 -10.66 1.16 -1.04
C THR A 74 -9.80 2.07 -0.16
N PHE A 75 -8.48 2.07 -0.31
CA PHE A 75 -7.56 2.88 0.49
C PHE A 75 -7.85 4.38 0.35
N TYR A 76 -8.09 4.85 -0.87
CA TYR A 76 -8.41 6.25 -1.13
C TYR A 76 -9.89 6.56 -0.83
N ALA A 77 -10.82 5.65 -1.18
CA ALA A 77 -12.24 5.82 -0.88
C ALA A 77 -12.50 5.97 0.62
N MET A 78 -11.90 5.11 1.46
CA MET A 78 -12.09 5.17 2.93
C MET A 78 -11.57 6.48 3.53
N ARG A 79 -10.42 6.98 3.06
CA ARG A 79 -9.86 8.26 3.54
C ARG A 79 -10.71 9.45 3.14
N HIS A 80 -11.35 9.37 1.97
CA HIS A 80 -12.27 10.39 1.51
C HIS A 80 -13.61 10.33 2.27
N GLN A 81 -14.12 9.13 2.53
CA GLN A 81 -15.43 8.93 3.14
C GLN A 81 -15.43 9.16 4.67
N PHE A 82 -14.32 8.87 5.35
CA PHE A 82 -14.21 8.96 6.82
C PHE A 82 -13.05 9.86 7.25
N PRO A 83 -13.05 11.16 6.87
CA PRO A 83 -11.98 12.08 7.22
C PRO A 83 -11.78 12.20 8.73
N GLU A 84 -12.82 12.05 9.54
CA GLU A 84 -12.76 12.05 11.01
C GLU A 84 -11.92 10.89 11.59
N ILE A 85 -11.79 9.79 10.85
CA ILE A 85 -11.00 8.63 11.24
C ILE A 85 -9.58 8.73 10.66
N PHE A 86 -9.38 9.35 9.50
CA PHE A 86 -8.09 9.30 8.80
C PHE A 86 -7.33 10.63 8.76
N LEU A 87 -7.95 11.75 9.15
CA LEU A 87 -7.35 13.08 9.15
C LEU A 87 -7.46 13.70 10.55
N ASN A 88 -6.39 14.37 11.00
CA ASN A 88 -6.35 15.16 12.23
C ASN A 88 -6.82 14.42 13.50
N ILE A 89 -6.55 13.12 13.59
CA ILE A 89 -6.82 12.33 14.79
C ILE A 89 -5.95 12.87 15.92
N ASP A 90 -6.58 13.33 17.01
CA ASP A 90 -5.88 13.64 18.25
C ASP A 90 -5.69 12.35 19.05
N PRO A 91 -4.44 11.88 19.24
CA PRO A 91 -4.15 10.63 19.95
C PRO A 91 -4.49 10.69 21.45
N THR A 92 -4.81 11.87 21.99
CA THR A 92 -5.18 12.06 23.39
C THR A 92 -6.68 11.93 23.65
N LEU A 93 -7.51 11.90 22.60
CA LEU A 93 -8.95 11.71 22.72
C LEU A 93 -9.26 10.37 23.39
N LYS A 94 -10.25 10.40 24.28
CA LYS A 94 -10.65 9.24 25.09
C LYS A 94 -11.00 8.04 24.21
N ASP A 95 -11.78 8.23 23.15
CA ASP A 95 -12.22 7.12 22.30
C ASP A 95 -11.05 6.49 21.51
N VAL A 96 -10.05 7.29 21.12
CA VAL A 96 -8.83 6.81 20.46
C VAL A 96 -7.99 5.98 21.45
N ARG A 97 -7.77 6.50 22.66
CA ARG A 97 -7.06 5.78 23.72
C ARG A 97 -7.76 4.47 24.09
N ASP A 98 -9.07 4.52 24.29
CA ASP A 98 -9.90 3.35 24.61
C ASP A 98 -9.86 2.28 23.50
N SER A 99 -9.60 2.67 22.24
CA SER A 99 -9.49 1.72 21.12
C SER A 99 -8.18 0.92 21.13
N VAL A 100 -7.11 1.51 21.66
CA VAL A 100 -5.79 0.89 21.78
C VAL A 100 -5.70 0.04 23.04
N ASP A 101 -6.21 0.55 24.17
CA ASP A 101 -6.13 -0.12 25.47
C ASP A 101 -7.02 -1.39 25.57
N LYS A 102 -7.93 -1.60 24.61
CA LYS A 102 -8.81 -2.77 24.50
C LYS A 102 -8.29 -3.88 23.57
N MET A 103 -7.16 -3.66 22.89
CA MET A 103 -6.47 -4.69 22.09
C MET A 103 -5.53 -5.51 22.96
#